data_AF-C7EN14-F1
#
_entry.id   AF-C7EN14-F1
#
_cell.length_a   1.000
_cell.length_b   1.000
_cell.length_c   1.000
_cell.angle_alpha   90.00
_cell.angle_beta   90.00
_cell.angle_gamma   90.00
#
_symmetry.space_group_name_H-M   'P 1'
#
loop_
_entity.id
_entity.type
_entity.pdbx_description
1 polymer ?
#
loop_
_entity_poly.entity_id
_entity_poly.type
_entity_poly.pdbx_seq_one_letter_code
_entity_poly.pdbx_strand_id
1 'polypeptide(L)'
;CFLDGNGTYHLYYQYNPTSTVAGNQHWGHATSKDLYTWQNEKIAIFATPNSQIFSGSIVIDTNNTSGFFPNQTNGVVAIYTLNTAAEQTQEIAYSFDDGYTFTNYTSNPVLRASPPSTQ
;
A
#
# COMPACT_ATOMS: atom_id res chain seq x y z
N CYS A 1 -0.20 7.88 5.97
CA CYS A 1 0.85 7.96 7.01
C CYS A 1 0.33 7.26 8.26
N PHE A 2 1.14 6.49 8.97
CA PHE A 2 0.78 5.90 10.27
C PHE A 2 1.97 5.95 11.23
N LEU A 3 1.72 5.85 12.54
CA LEU A 3 2.73 5.74 13.59
C LEU A 3 2.79 4.28 14.07
N ASP A 4 3.95 3.63 13.97
CA ASP A 4 4.16 2.25 14.45
C ASP A 4 4.28 2.17 15.98
N GLY A 5 4.33 0.95 16.52
CA GLY A 5 4.52 0.72 17.96
C GLY A 5 5.89 1.14 18.50
N ASN A 6 6.86 1.41 17.62
CA ASN A 6 8.22 1.84 17.93
C ASN A 6 8.39 3.36 17.86
N GLY A 7 7.30 4.12 17.68
CA GLY A 7 7.32 5.58 17.54
C GLY A 7 7.90 6.06 16.20
N THR A 8 7.81 5.27 15.14
CA THR A 8 8.19 5.62 13.76
C THR A 8 6.97 6.02 12.95
N TYR A 9 7.02 7.19 12.32
CA TYR A 9 6.05 7.60 11.30
C TYR A 9 6.42 7.02 9.95
N HIS A 10 5.48 6.38 9.28
CA HIS A 10 5.60 5.84 7.94
C HIS A 10 4.81 6.70 6.95
N LEU A 11 5.48 7.27 5.96
CA LEU A 11 4.87 8.00 4.86
C LEU A 11 5.00 7.19 3.56
N TYR A 12 3.87 6.93 2.91
CA TYR A 12 3.82 6.36 1.57
C TYR A 12 3.33 7.41 0.58
N TYR A 13 3.85 7.36 -0.64
CA TYR A 13 3.56 8.36 -1.66
C TYR A 13 3.61 7.77 -3.07
N GLN A 14 2.86 8.38 -3.98
CA GLN A 14 2.87 8.03 -5.39
C GLN A 14 4.26 8.33 -5.97
N TYR A 15 4.94 7.29 -6.46
CA TYR A 15 6.32 7.39 -6.90
C TYR A 15 6.53 6.78 -8.27
N ASN A 16 7.13 7.56 -9.18
CA ASN A 16 7.64 7.03 -10.45
C ASN A 16 9.17 6.87 -10.35
N PRO A 17 9.70 5.64 -10.27
CA PRO A 17 11.13 5.41 -10.11
C PRO A 17 11.96 5.71 -11.37
N THR A 18 11.32 5.88 -12.53
CA THR A 18 12.02 6.01 -13.82
C THR A 18 11.85 7.38 -14.47
N SER A 19 11.01 8.27 -13.92
CA SER A 19 10.76 9.58 -14.52
C SER A 19 10.21 10.59 -13.50
N THR A 20 10.30 11.88 -13.83
CA THR A 20 9.75 12.99 -13.06
C THR A 20 8.30 13.34 -13.41
N VAL A 21 7.66 12.56 -14.29
CA VAL A 21 6.25 12.69 -14.67
C VAL A 21 5.43 11.47 -14.25
N ALA A 22 4.10 11.60 -14.25
CA ALA A 22 3.20 10.49 -14.00
C ALA A 22 3.25 9.42 -15.12
N GLY A 23 3.05 8.13 -14.79
CA GLY A 23 2.98 7.07 -15.80
C GLY A 23 3.43 5.67 -15.35
N ASN A 24 4.16 5.56 -14.24
CA ASN A 24 4.62 4.30 -13.67
C ASN A 24 4.57 4.39 -12.13
N GLN A 25 3.38 4.52 -11.56
CA GLN A 25 3.23 4.75 -10.13
C GLN A 25 3.43 3.48 -9.31
N HIS A 26 4.34 3.55 -8.36
CA HIS A 26 4.56 2.64 -7.24
C HIS A 26 4.20 3.37 -5.94
N TRP A 27 4.19 2.66 -4.82
CA TRP A 27 4.27 3.31 -3.50
C TRP A 27 5.72 3.44 -3.06
N GLY A 28 6.24 4.67 -3.10
CA GLY A 28 7.44 5.04 -2.39
C GLY A 28 7.20 5.06 -0.87
N HIS A 29 8.26 4.98 -0.09
CA HIS A 29 8.20 4.91 1.37
C HIS A 29 9.31 5.74 2.00
N ALA A 30 8.97 6.46 3.05
CA ALA A 30 9.92 7.15 3.92
C ALA A 30 9.50 7.01 5.39
N THR A 31 10.46 6.99 6.29
CA THR A 31 10.24 6.89 7.74
C THR A 31 10.80 8.10 8.47
N SER A 32 10.21 8.44 9.62
CA SER A 32 10.65 9.56 10.45
C SER A 32 10.32 9.31 11.93
N LYS A 33 11.10 9.89 12.84
CA LYS A 33 10.79 9.92 14.28
C LYS A 33 10.11 11.22 14.73
N ASP A 34 10.13 12.25 13.88
CA ASP A 34 9.76 13.63 14.24
C ASP A 34 8.84 14.32 13.20
N LEU A 35 8.45 13.61 12.13
CA LEU A 35 7.71 14.14 10.96
C LEU A 35 8.45 15.21 10.16
N TYR A 36 9.72 15.47 10.45
CA TYR A 36 10.51 16.54 9.84
C TYR A 36 11.75 15.97 9.13
N THR A 37 12.49 15.12 9.83
CA THR A 37 13.67 14.43 9.32
C THR A 37 13.25 13.08 8.75
N TRP A 38 13.39 12.90 7.44
CA TRP A 38 12.93 11.70 6.73
C TRP A 38 14.09 10.86 6.21
N GLN A 39 13.99 9.54 6.44
CA GLN A 39 14.83 8.53 5.81
C GLN A 39 14.06 7.92 4.64
N ASN A 40 14.65 7.94 3.44
CA ASN A 40 14.08 7.24 2.29
C ASN A 40 14.27 5.74 2.46
N GLU A 41 13.19 4.99 2.28
CA GLU A 41 13.19 3.53 2.32
C GLU A 41 13.09 2.97 0.90
N LYS A 42 13.09 1.64 0.80
CA LYS A 42 12.81 0.95 -0.47
C LYS A 42 11.35 1.21 -0.89
N ILE A 43 11.07 1.03 -2.17
CA ILE A 43 9.70 1.01 -2.68
C ILE A 43 8.91 -0.06 -1.91
N ALA A 44 7.78 0.32 -1.34
CA ALA A 44 6.97 -0.54 -0.49
C ALA A 44 6.06 -1.49 -1.31
N ILE A 45 5.42 -0.96 -2.36
CA ILE A 45 4.57 -1.73 -3.26
C ILE A 45 4.97 -1.45 -4.70
N PHE A 46 5.35 -2.50 -5.41
CA PHE A 46 5.76 -2.41 -6.81
C PHE A 46 4.56 -2.59 -7.75
N ALA A 47 4.46 -1.71 -8.75
CA ALA A 47 3.62 -1.95 -9.91
C ALA A 47 4.18 -3.10 -10.77
N THR A 48 3.30 -3.75 -11.52
CA THR A 48 3.68 -4.62 -12.64
C THR A 48 3.77 -3.79 -13.92
N PRO A 49 4.39 -4.29 -15.01
CA PRO A 49 4.51 -3.52 -16.26
C PRO A 49 3.18 -3.01 -16.85
N ASN A 50 2.07 -3.67 -16.54
CA ASN A 50 0.74 -3.35 -17.06
C ASN A 50 -0.17 -2.70 -16.01
N SER A 51 0.38 -2.26 -14.88
CA SER A 51 -0.40 -1.66 -13.79
C SER A 51 0.28 -0.44 -13.19
N GLN A 52 -0.49 0.29 -12.38
CA GLN A 52 -0.02 1.39 -11.55
C GLN A 52 -0.64 1.23 -10.17
N ILE A 53 0.16 1.41 -9.12
CA ILE A 53 -0.29 1.42 -7.73
C ILE A 53 -0.74 2.85 -7.43
N PHE A 54 -2.04 3.07 -7.41
CA PHE A 54 -2.65 4.36 -7.10
C PHE A 54 -2.79 4.55 -5.58
N SER A 55 -3.29 5.72 -5.20
CA SER A 55 -3.44 6.11 -3.81
C SER A 55 -4.26 5.10 -3.00
N GLY A 56 -4.11 5.20 -1.69
CA GLY A 56 -4.80 4.34 -0.74
C GLY A 56 -4.47 4.72 0.70
N SER A 57 -4.63 3.75 1.59
CA SER A 57 -4.47 3.91 3.02
C SER A 57 -3.83 2.67 3.64
N ILE A 58 -3.39 2.81 4.90
CA ILE A 58 -2.77 1.74 5.68
C ILE A 58 -3.46 1.69 7.04
N VAL A 59 -3.62 0.47 7.56
CA VAL A 59 -4.07 0.21 8.93
C VAL A 59 -3.15 -0.81 9.62
N ILE A 60 -3.01 -0.71 10.94
CA ILE A 60 -2.43 -1.77 11.76
C ILE A 60 -3.57 -2.69 12.21
N ASP A 61 -3.52 -3.95 11.80
CA ASP A 61 -4.54 -4.96 12.13
C ASP A 61 -4.22 -5.64 13.47
N THR A 62 -4.33 -4.87 14.55
CA THR A 62 -3.92 -5.30 15.90
C THR A 62 -4.66 -6.53 16.42
N ASN A 63 -5.90 -6.73 15.97
CA ASN A 63 -6.76 -7.83 16.39
C ASN A 63 -6.76 -8.99 15.38
N ASN A 64 -5.88 -8.96 14.37
CA ASN A 64 -5.81 -9.95 13.30
C ASN A 64 -7.18 -10.26 12.66
N THR A 65 -7.96 -9.21 12.41
CA THR A 65 -9.29 -9.34 11.79
C THR A 65 -9.22 -9.83 10.35
N SER A 66 -8.09 -9.57 9.68
CA SER A 66 -7.79 -10.10 8.35
C SER A 66 -7.46 -11.60 8.35
N GLY A 67 -7.00 -12.13 9.48
CA GLY A 67 -6.47 -13.50 9.60
C GLY A 67 -5.03 -13.67 9.12
N PHE A 68 -4.35 -12.63 8.62
CA PHE A 68 -2.97 -12.71 8.11
C PHE A 68 -1.90 -12.86 9.19
N PHE A 69 -2.19 -12.45 10.42
CA PHE A 69 -1.23 -12.21 11.49
C PHE A 69 -1.49 -13.06 12.75
N PRO A 70 -1.46 -14.41 12.68
CA PRO A 70 -1.84 -15.26 13.81
C PRO A 70 -0.95 -15.10 15.05
N ASN A 71 0.28 -14.59 14.89
CA ASN A 71 1.28 -14.50 15.95
C ASN A 71 1.84 -13.08 16.15
N GLN A 72 1.18 -12.03 15.63
CA GLN A 72 1.65 -10.66 15.79
C GLN A 72 0.51 -9.63 15.83
N THR A 73 0.72 -8.53 16.54
CA THR A 73 -0.27 -7.43 16.71
C THR A 73 0.14 -6.15 16.00
N ASN A 74 1.31 -6.14 15.34
CA ASN A 74 1.83 -5.03 14.54
C ASN A 74 1.73 -5.31 13.03
N GLY A 75 0.90 -6.27 12.62
CA GLY A 75 0.65 -6.55 11.21
C GLY A 75 0.02 -5.36 10.51
N VAL A 76 0.54 -5.01 9.33
CA VAL A 76 0.12 -3.81 8.60
C VAL A 76 -0.60 -4.24 7.32
N VAL A 77 -1.78 -3.67 7.06
CA VAL A 77 -2.54 -3.89 5.83
C VAL A 77 -2.58 -2.60 5.04
N ALA A 78 -2.10 -2.65 3.80
CA ALA A 78 -2.28 -1.62 2.80
C ALA A 78 -3.56 -1.90 2.01
N ILE A 79 -4.37 -0.86 1.77
CA ILE A 79 -5.55 -0.87 0.91
C ILE A 79 -5.30 0.18 -0.17
N TYR A 80 -5.24 -0.23 -1.42
CA TYR A 80 -4.84 0.65 -2.51
C TYR A 80 -5.65 0.41 -3.78
N THR A 81 -5.70 1.41 -4.65
CA THR A 81 -6.26 1.22 -5.99
C THR A 81 -5.21 0.64 -6.92
N LEU A 82 -5.48 -0.51 -7.55
CA LEU A 82 -4.73 -0.98 -8.71
C LEU A 82 -5.36 -0.38 -9.96
N ASN A 83 -4.61 0.45 -10.68
CA ASN A 83 -5.02 1.01 -11.97
C ASN A 83 -4.38 0.21 -13.11
N THR A 84 -5.20 -0.22 -14.06
CA THR A 84 -4.77 -0.86 -15.31
C THR A 84 -5.39 -0.12 -16.49
N ALA A 85 -5.06 -0.52 -17.72
CA ALA A 85 -5.73 0.03 -18.90
C ALA A 85 -7.24 -0.30 -18.95
N ALA A 86 -7.67 -1.36 -18.26
CA ALA A 86 -9.05 -1.84 -18.31
C ALA A 86 -9.92 -1.26 -17.19
N GLU A 87 -9.40 -1.23 -15.96
CA GLU A 87 -10.18 -0.85 -14.79
C GLU A 87 -9.31 -0.35 -13.61
N GLN A 88 -9.98 0.28 -12.65
CA GLN A 88 -9.48 0.57 -11.31
C GLN A 88 -10.20 -0.31 -10.30
N THR A 89 -9.44 -1.09 -9.53
CA THR A 89 -9.97 -1.98 -8.48
C THR A 89 -9.31 -1.68 -7.15
N GLN A 90 -9.97 -2.04 -6.04
CA GLN A 90 -9.36 -1.92 -4.71
C GLN A 90 -8.74 -3.26 -4.32
N GLU A 91 -7.46 -3.21 -4.04
CA GLU A 91 -6.62 -4.33 -3.65
C GLU A 91 -6.10 -4.13 -2.24
N ILE A 92 -5.70 -5.24 -1.62
CA ILE A 92 -4.97 -5.21 -0.36
C ILE A 92 -3.63 -5.93 -0.46
N ALA A 93 -2.69 -5.49 0.34
CA ALA A 93 -1.43 -6.18 0.60
C ALA A 93 -1.14 -6.12 2.11
N TYR A 94 -0.36 -7.06 2.62
CA TYR A 94 -0.03 -7.14 4.04
C TYR A 94 1.47 -7.20 4.27
N SER A 95 1.91 -6.63 5.38
CA SER A 95 3.30 -6.56 5.81
C SER A 95 3.45 -7.17 7.20
N PHE A 96 4.46 -8.02 7.34
CA PHE A 96 4.84 -8.65 8.61
C PHE A 96 5.96 -7.89 9.34
N ASP A 97 6.56 -6.88 8.69
CA ASP A 97 7.76 -6.16 9.10
C ASP A 97 7.47 -4.67 9.30
N ASP A 98 6.43 -4.33 10.07
CA ASP A 98 6.06 -2.94 10.42
C ASP A 98 5.78 -2.02 9.20
N GLY A 99 5.40 -2.58 8.06
CA GLY A 99 5.07 -1.81 6.85
C GLY A 99 6.27 -1.48 5.96
N TYR A 100 7.41 -2.15 6.12
CA TYR A 100 8.57 -1.95 5.23
C TYR A 100 8.44 -2.72 3.92
N THR A 101 7.93 -3.96 3.95
CA THR A 101 7.70 -4.77 2.74
C THR A 101 6.30 -5.37 2.73
N PHE A 102 5.66 -5.39 1.55
CA PHE A 102 4.29 -5.86 1.39
C PHE A 102 4.20 -7.08 0.49
N THR A 103 3.34 -8.02 0.89
CA THR A 103 2.92 -9.17 0.08
C THR A 103 1.49 -8.94 -0.38
N ASN A 104 1.26 -9.02 -1.70
CA ASN A 104 -0.07 -8.87 -2.27
C ASN A 104 -1.01 -10.01 -1.83
N TYR A 105 -2.26 -9.69 -1.54
CA TYR A 105 -3.26 -10.70 -1.25
C TYR A 105 -3.66 -11.47 -2.51
N THR A 106 -3.58 -12.80 -2.44
CA THR A 106 -3.73 -13.68 -3.61
C THR A 106 -5.13 -13.66 -4.22
N SER A 107 -6.15 -13.27 -3.46
CA SER A 107 -7.55 -13.19 -3.93
C SER A 107 -7.98 -11.76 -4.28
N ASN A 108 -7.01 -10.86 -4.52
CA ASN A 108 -7.31 -9.54 -5.07
C ASN A 108 -8.05 -9.63 -6.43
N PRO A 109 -8.88 -8.64 -6.77
CA PRO A 109 -9.22 -7.47 -5.95
C PRO A 109 -10.29 -7.78 -4.89
N VAL A 110 -10.26 -7.05 -3.77
CA VAL A 110 -11.27 -7.17 -2.70
C VAL A 110 -12.52 -6.33 -2.96
N LEU A 111 -12.42 -5.31 -3.81
CA LEU A 111 -13.57 -4.55 -4.29
C LEU A 111 -13.37 -4.18 -5.76
N ARG A 112 -14.38 -4.50 -6.57
CA ARG A 112 -14.45 -4.13 -7.99
C ARG A 112 -15.73 -3.34 -8.22
N ALA A 113 -15.65 -2.23 -8.92
CA ALA A 113 -16.84 -1.51 -9.34
C ALA A 113 -17.63 -2.36 -10.35
N SER A 114 -18.95 -2.43 -10.19
CA SER A 114 -19.80 -2.98 -11.26
C SER A 114 -19.75 -2.02 -12.46
N PRO A 115 -19.84 -2.52 -13.72
CA PRO A 115 -20.03 -1.63 -14.85
C PRO A 115 -21.30 -0.79 -14.62
N PRO A 116 -21.35 0.47 -15.09
CA PRO A 116 -22.53 1.30 -14.92
C PRO A 116 -23.75 0.56 -15.49
N SER A 117 -24.81 0.43 -14.70
CA SER A 117 -26.10 -0.01 -15.21
C SER A 117 -26.51 0.97 -16.30
N THR A 118 -26.78 0.49 -17.52
CA THR A 118 -27.50 1.27 -18.53
C THR A 118 -28.86 1.63 -17.96
N GLN A 119 -29.00 2.87 -17.48
CA GLN A 119 -30.27 3.49 -17.13
C GLN A 119 -30.81 4.23 -18.35
#